data_AF-A0A1W5Z4F2-F1
#
_entry.id   AF-A0A1W5Z4F2-F1
#
_cell.length_a   1.000
_cell.length_b   1.000
_cell.length_c   1.000
_cell.angle_alpha   90.00
_cell.angle_beta   90.00
_cell.angle_gamma   90.00
#
_symmetry.space_group_name_H-M   'P 1'
#
loop_
_entity.id
_entity.type
_entity.pdbx_description
1 polymer ?
#
loop_
_entity_poly.entity_id
_entity_poly.type
_entity_poly.pdbx_seq_one_letter_code
_entity_poly.pdbx_strand_id
1 'polypeptide(L)'
;MPQAWSIEVELGVNDVSDDLVEELVEHLIDHSPAVGTAPNGNLSARIFIEAGTARQAIDNALREVTAAAKEAGLSTNIVGVDLVTEEELDRRLAEPSVPDLVGISEIAEMLSVVRQRATQLSQRPDFPPAVAHLKSGPVFVREQVAAFEQRWDRRSGRPAKPVDLTPAERDVLAVLSACINTNEHLIRGAGELDFAVLPSSSESGHEGHIHARYPAGSAVVGEALRGLAKKNLLSIEEDAPGGEEIVVGLELTSKGERVASTQL
;
A
#
# COMPACT_ATOMS: atom_id res chain seq x y z
N MET A 1 -25.89 -5.00 42.64
CA MET A 1 -26.96 -5.11 41.64
C MET A 1 -26.52 -6.21 40.68
N PRO A 2 -27.42 -7.09 40.20
CA PRO A 2 -27.07 -8.03 39.15
C PRO A 2 -26.67 -7.26 37.89
N GLN A 3 -25.68 -7.78 37.17
CA GLN A 3 -25.17 -7.25 35.92
C GLN A 3 -25.03 -8.43 34.95
N ALA A 4 -25.31 -8.18 33.67
CA ALA A 4 -25.05 -9.12 32.59
C ALA A 4 -23.54 -9.23 32.30
N TRP A 5 -23.04 -10.46 32.36
CA TRP A 5 -21.67 -10.80 32.01
C TRP A 5 -21.67 -11.68 30.77
N SER A 6 -20.77 -11.40 29.83
CA SER A 6 -20.42 -12.32 28.75
C SER A 6 -19.17 -13.09 29.13
N ILE A 7 -19.25 -14.41 29.09
CA ILE A 7 -18.17 -15.31 29.49
C ILE A 7 -17.85 -16.21 28.31
N GLU A 8 -16.60 -16.16 27.83
CA GLU A 8 -16.07 -17.14 26.89
C GLU A 8 -15.26 -18.19 27.66
N VAL A 9 -15.66 -19.44 27.50
CA VAL A 9 -14.98 -20.60 28.07
C VAL A 9 -14.30 -21.36 26.92
N GLU A 10 -12.99 -21.49 27.01
CA GLU A 10 -12.19 -22.23 26.04
C GLU A 10 -11.97 -23.66 26.54
N LEU A 11 -12.32 -24.62 25.70
CA LEU A 11 -12.24 -26.05 25.96
C LEU A 11 -11.05 -26.63 25.21
N GLY A 12 -10.19 -27.40 25.89
CA GLY A 12 -8.97 -27.99 25.34
C GLY A 12 -9.21 -29.16 24.38
N VAL A 13 -10.12 -28.99 23.42
CA VAL A 13 -10.48 -29.94 22.38
C VAL A 13 -10.57 -29.21 21.04
N ASN A 14 -10.08 -29.86 19.99
CA ASN A 14 -10.01 -29.33 18.63
C ASN A 14 -10.65 -30.35 17.68
N ASP A 15 -10.96 -29.94 16.45
CA ASP A 15 -11.50 -30.84 15.42
C ASP A 15 -12.79 -31.57 15.89
N VAL A 16 -13.68 -30.82 16.53
CA VAL A 16 -14.97 -31.30 17.01
C VAL A 16 -15.96 -31.31 15.85
N SER A 17 -16.75 -32.38 15.71
CA SER A 17 -17.77 -32.48 14.66
C SER A 17 -18.89 -31.47 14.85
N ASP A 18 -19.47 -31.01 13.75
CA ASP A 18 -20.61 -30.07 13.76
C ASP A 18 -21.77 -30.57 14.65
N ASP A 19 -22.09 -31.87 14.63
CA ASP A 19 -23.12 -32.46 15.48
C ASP A 19 -22.87 -32.22 16.98
N LEU A 20 -21.61 -32.29 17.43
CA LEU A 20 -21.25 -32.07 18.84
C LEU A 20 -21.27 -30.58 19.20
N VAL A 21 -20.96 -29.72 18.23
CA VAL A 21 -21.08 -28.26 18.38
C VAL A 21 -22.56 -27.88 18.53
N GLU A 22 -23.42 -28.45 17.69
CA GLU A 22 -24.86 -28.23 17.72
C GLU A 22 -25.47 -28.72 19.05
N GLU A 23 -25.10 -29.91 19.50
CA GLU A 23 -25.51 -30.44 20.80
C GLU A 23 -25.07 -29.54 21.97
N LEU A 24 -23.85 -29.00 21.93
CA LEU A 24 -23.37 -28.05 22.95
C LEU A 24 -24.17 -26.73 22.95
N VAL A 25 -24.52 -26.24 21.76
CA VAL A 25 -25.39 -25.05 21.60
C VAL A 25 -26.78 -25.33 22.19
N GLU A 26 -27.36 -26.49 21.92
CA GLU A 26 -28.68 -26.87 22.43
C GLU A 26 -28.72 -26.90 23.97
N HIS A 27 -27.71 -27.50 24.60
CA HIS A 27 -27.62 -27.57 26.07
C HIS A 27 -27.39 -26.20 26.74
N LEU A 28 -26.86 -25.23 26.00
CA LEU A 28 -26.57 -23.88 26.52
C LEU A 28 -27.62 -22.84 26.10
N ILE A 29 -28.70 -23.24 25.43
CA ILE A 29 -29.64 -22.33 24.74
C ILE A 29 -30.24 -21.26 25.66
N ASP A 30 -30.47 -21.59 26.93
CA ASP A 30 -31.03 -20.68 27.95
C ASP A 30 -30.08 -19.52 28.32
N HIS A 31 -28.81 -19.60 27.90
CA HIS A 31 -27.77 -18.60 28.16
C HIS A 31 -27.31 -17.85 26.89
N SER A 32 -28.11 -17.90 25.81
CA SER A 32 -27.81 -17.24 24.52
C SER A 32 -26.40 -17.59 24.00
N PRO A 33 -26.13 -18.88 23.71
CA PRO A 33 -24.78 -19.35 23.47
C PRO A 33 -24.28 -18.96 22.07
N ALA A 34 -22.97 -18.75 21.97
CA ALA A 34 -22.23 -18.71 20.72
C ALA A 34 -21.03 -19.65 20.83
N VAL A 35 -21.04 -20.73 20.07
CA VAL A 35 -19.97 -21.73 20.04
C VAL A 35 -19.17 -21.58 18.75
N GLY A 36 -17.86 -21.65 18.85
CA GLY A 36 -16.97 -21.50 17.71
C GLY A 36 -15.56 -22.01 18.00
N THR A 37 -14.59 -21.52 17.24
CA THR A 37 -13.20 -21.93 17.38
C THR A 37 -12.36 -20.74 17.84
N ALA A 38 -11.66 -20.90 18.95
CA ALA A 38 -10.68 -19.94 19.44
C ALA A 38 -9.49 -19.82 18.46
N PRO A 39 -8.70 -18.72 18.51
CA PRO A 39 -7.58 -18.50 17.59
C PRO A 39 -6.51 -19.61 17.56
N ASN A 40 -6.40 -20.40 18.63
CA ASN A 40 -5.48 -21.54 18.73
C ASN A 40 -6.07 -22.86 18.19
N GLY A 41 -7.30 -22.85 17.69
CA GLY A 41 -7.99 -24.03 17.16
C GLY A 41 -8.86 -24.80 18.16
N ASN A 42 -8.89 -24.36 19.42
CA ASN A 42 -9.68 -24.99 20.47
C ASN A 42 -11.16 -24.60 20.34
N LEU A 43 -12.08 -25.45 20.82
CA LEU A 43 -13.50 -25.14 20.90
C LEU A 43 -13.71 -24.04 21.95
N SER A 44 -14.42 -22.97 21.61
CA SER A 44 -14.84 -21.94 22.56
C SER A 44 -16.35 -21.80 22.61
N ALA A 45 -16.89 -21.61 23.82
CA ALA A 45 -18.29 -21.37 24.06
C ALA A 45 -18.45 -20.06 24.83
N ARG A 46 -19.15 -19.09 24.22
CA ARG A 46 -19.52 -17.83 24.86
C ARG A 46 -20.97 -17.89 25.31
N ILE A 47 -21.24 -17.53 26.56
CA ILE A 47 -22.58 -17.50 27.16
C ILE A 47 -22.80 -16.22 27.97
N PHE A 48 -24.06 -15.89 28.24
CA PHE A 48 -24.46 -14.74 29.04
C PHE A 48 -25.04 -15.15 30.39
N ILE A 49 -24.52 -14.59 31.48
CA ILE A 49 -24.98 -14.86 32.84
C ILE A 49 -25.20 -13.56 33.60
N GLU A 50 -26.37 -13.45 34.21
CA GLU A 50 -26.69 -12.43 35.21
C GLU A 50 -26.09 -12.81 36.57
N ALA A 51 -25.20 -11.97 37.09
CA ALA A 51 -24.59 -12.20 38.41
C ALA A 51 -24.26 -10.89 39.12
N GLY A 52 -24.23 -10.95 40.46
CA GLY A 52 -23.87 -9.78 41.27
C GLY A 52 -22.37 -9.50 41.31
N THR A 53 -21.53 -10.45 40.87
CA THR A 53 -20.07 -10.31 40.85
C THR A 53 -19.46 -11.13 39.71
N ALA A 54 -18.31 -10.68 39.21
CA ALA A 54 -17.49 -11.40 38.23
C ALA A 54 -17.19 -12.85 38.64
N ARG A 55 -16.85 -13.08 39.91
CA ARG A 55 -16.57 -14.42 40.43
C ARG A 55 -17.79 -15.35 40.34
N GLN A 56 -18.96 -14.86 40.73
CA GLN A 56 -20.20 -15.63 40.61
C GLN A 56 -20.54 -15.94 39.16
N ALA A 57 -20.34 -14.98 38.25
CA ALA A 57 -20.53 -15.20 36.82
C ALA A 57 -19.63 -16.33 36.29
N ILE A 58 -18.33 -16.31 36.62
CA ILE A 58 -17.38 -17.36 36.25
C ILE A 58 -17.79 -18.69 36.87
N ASP A 59 -18.02 -18.76 38.18
CA ASP A 59 -18.36 -20.01 38.86
C ASP A 59 -19.65 -20.65 38.30
N ASN A 60 -20.62 -19.83 37.88
CA ASN A 60 -21.82 -20.29 37.19
C ASN A 60 -21.50 -20.74 35.77
N ALA A 61 -20.77 -19.95 34.99
CA ALA A 61 -20.43 -20.26 33.60
C ALA A 61 -19.68 -21.58 33.47
N LEU A 62 -18.67 -21.80 34.32
CA LEU A 62 -17.89 -23.02 34.33
C LEU A 62 -18.75 -24.24 34.66
N ARG A 63 -19.73 -24.09 35.56
CA ARG A 63 -20.66 -25.17 35.91
C ARG A 63 -21.53 -25.55 34.73
N GLU A 64 -22.18 -24.57 34.10
CA GLU A 64 -23.09 -24.81 32.98
C GLU A 64 -22.33 -25.35 31.77
N VAL A 65 -21.21 -24.74 31.38
CA VAL A 65 -20.42 -25.22 30.23
C VAL A 65 -19.82 -26.61 30.47
N THR A 66 -19.36 -26.91 31.69
CA THR A 66 -18.87 -28.26 32.00
C THR A 66 -19.99 -29.31 31.95
N ALA A 67 -21.18 -28.97 32.45
CA ALA A 67 -22.34 -29.85 32.40
C ALA A 67 -22.75 -30.10 30.94
N ALA A 68 -22.93 -29.04 30.17
CA ALA A 68 -23.31 -29.11 28.76
C ALA A 68 -22.27 -29.85 27.91
N ALA A 69 -20.97 -29.59 28.10
CA ALA A 69 -19.92 -30.32 27.39
C ALA A 69 -19.99 -31.82 27.70
N LYS A 70 -20.20 -32.19 28.97
CA LYS A 70 -20.32 -33.60 29.37
C LYS A 70 -21.56 -34.26 28.77
N GLU A 71 -22.70 -33.56 28.74
CA GLU A 71 -23.96 -34.05 28.18
C GLU A 71 -23.87 -34.22 26.65
N ALA A 72 -23.17 -33.31 25.97
CA ALA A 72 -22.80 -33.45 24.56
C ALA A 72 -21.76 -34.56 24.30
N GLY A 73 -21.25 -35.25 25.33
CA GLY A 73 -20.26 -36.32 25.17
C GLY A 73 -18.81 -35.84 25.04
N LEU A 74 -18.54 -34.56 25.28
CA LEU A 74 -17.20 -33.97 25.29
C LEU A 74 -16.55 -34.16 26.67
N SER A 75 -15.49 -34.97 26.72
CA SER A 75 -14.63 -35.08 27.90
C SER A 75 -13.39 -34.21 27.70
N THR A 76 -13.48 -32.95 28.11
CA THR A 76 -12.43 -31.94 27.90
C THR A 76 -12.18 -31.12 29.17
N ASN A 77 -11.01 -30.49 29.23
CA ASN A 77 -10.65 -29.58 30.30
C ASN A 77 -10.84 -28.14 29.84
N ILE A 78 -11.22 -27.27 30.78
CA ILE A 78 -11.25 -25.83 30.52
C ILE A 78 -9.81 -25.32 30.54
N VAL A 79 -9.40 -24.66 29.46
CA VAL A 79 -8.03 -24.15 29.26
C VAL A 79 -7.95 -22.63 29.31
N GLY A 80 -9.09 -21.95 29.18
CA GLY A 80 -9.18 -20.49 29.22
C GLY A 80 -10.57 -20.00 29.61
N VAL A 81 -10.61 -18.83 30.23
CA VAL A 81 -11.85 -18.11 30.55
C VAL A 81 -11.61 -16.63 30.32
N ASP A 82 -12.38 -16.00 29.45
CA ASP A 82 -12.46 -14.55 29.31
C ASP A 82 -13.81 -14.04 29.82
N LEU A 83 -13.79 -12.97 30.59
CA LEU A 83 -14.97 -12.39 31.22
C LEU A 83 -15.00 -10.90 30.90
N VAL A 84 -16.11 -10.46 30.31
CA VAL A 84 -16.40 -9.05 30.07
C VAL A 84 -17.84 -8.73 30.45
N THR A 85 -18.14 -7.45 30.63
CA THR A 85 -19.52 -6.98 30.72
C THR A 85 -20.15 -7.03 29.33
N GLU A 86 -21.48 -7.13 29.24
CA GLU A 86 -22.19 -7.04 27.96
C GLU A 86 -21.84 -5.76 27.20
N GLU A 87 -21.86 -4.60 27.87
CA GLU A 87 -21.49 -3.32 27.27
C GLU A 87 -20.07 -3.29 26.69
N GLU A 88 -19.11 -3.94 27.35
CA GLU A 88 -17.72 -4.02 26.85
C GLU A 88 -17.62 -5.01 25.68
N LEU A 89 -18.40 -6.09 25.69
CA LEU A 89 -18.50 -6.99 24.53
C LEU A 89 -19.03 -6.23 23.31
N ASP A 90 -20.11 -5.50 23.46
CA ASP A 90 -20.71 -4.72 22.36
C ASP A 90 -19.71 -3.70 21.79
N ARG A 91 -18.97 -3.00 22.67
CA ARG A 91 -17.90 -2.09 22.24
C ARG A 91 -16.82 -2.81 21.44
N ARG A 92 -16.37 -3.99 21.91
CA ARG A 92 -15.36 -4.80 21.20
C ARG A 92 -15.87 -5.34 19.87
N LEU A 93 -17.14 -5.71 19.77
CA LEU A 93 -17.76 -6.20 18.53
C LEU A 93 -18.01 -5.09 17.51
N ALA A 94 -18.21 -3.85 17.97
CA ALA A 94 -18.33 -2.67 17.10
C ALA A 94 -16.99 -2.23 16.49
N GLU A 95 -15.86 -2.60 17.11
CA GLU A 95 -14.51 -2.32 16.59
C GLU A 95 -14.03 -3.49 15.71
N PRO A 96 -13.39 -3.24 14.55
CA PRO A 96 -12.77 -4.29 13.76
C PRO A 96 -11.75 -5.07 14.61
N SER A 97 -11.96 -6.38 14.78
CA SER A 97 -11.08 -7.25 15.58
C SER A 97 -9.68 -7.44 14.96
N VAL A 98 -9.55 -7.16 13.67
CA VAL A 98 -8.29 -7.22 12.94
C VAL A 98 -7.87 -5.78 12.62
N PRO A 99 -6.71 -5.32 13.14
CA PRO A 99 -6.12 -4.05 12.74
C PRO A 99 -5.94 -3.98 11.23
N ASP A 100 -5.95 -2.80 10.65
CA ASP A 100 -5.75 -2.66 9.22
C ASP A 100 -4.42 -3.28 8.81
N LEU A 101 -4.46 -4.21 7.85
CA LEU A 101 -3.29 -4.91 7.36
C LEU A 101 -2.83 -4.33 6.03
N VAL A 102 -1.51 -4.28 5.84
CA VAL A 102 -0.87 -3.76 4.63
C VAL A 102 0.22 -4.70 4.15
N GLY A 103 0.34 -4.85 2.83
CA GLY A 103 1.43 -5.53 2.17
C GLY A 103 2.50 -4.54 1.70
N ILE A 104 3.48 -5.05 0.97
CA ILE A 104 4.61 -4.25 0.46
C ILE A 104 4.16 -3.15 -0.52
N SER A 105 3.11 -3.38 -1.30
CA SER A 105 2.61 -2.40 -2.27
C SER A 105 1.97 -1.21 -1.55
N GLU A 106 1.12 -1.47 -0.56
CA GLU A 106 0.48 -0.46 0.27
C GLU A 106 1.52 0.31 1.11
N ILE A 107 2.55 -0.38 1.63
CA ILE A 107 3.68 0.27 2.33
C ILE A 107 4.43 1.22 1.39
N ALA A 108 4.60 0.85 0.11
CA ALA A 108 5.28 1.70 -0.86
C ALA A 108 4.52 3.01 -1.09
N GLU A 109 3.19 2.94 -1.20
CA GLU A 109 2.30 4.10 -1.30
C GLU A 109 2.35 4.95 -0.02
N MET A 110 2.18 4.32 1.16
CA MET A 110 2.22 5.00 2.46
C MET A 110 3.52 5.78 2.64
N LEU A 111 4.66 5.16 2.36
CA LEU A 111 5.98 5.76 2.55
C LEU A 111 6.43 6.64 1.36
N SER A 112 5.61 6.75 0.31
CA SER A 112 5.95 7.44 -0.95
C SER A 112 7.29 6.98 -1.53
N VAL A 113 7.51 5.67 -1.59
CA VAL A 113 8.71 5.04 -2.15
C VAL A 113 8.36 4.01 -3.22
N VAL A 114 9.33 3.65 -4.05
CA VAL A 114 9.14 2.55 -5.01
C VAL A 114 9.06 1.21 -4.26
N ARG A 115 8.28 0.26 -4.79
CA ARG A 115 8.08 -1.08 -4.19
C ARG A 115 9.38 -1.77 -3.75
N GLN A 116 10.43 -1.73 -4.57
CA GLN A 116 11.74 -2.30 -4.22
C GLN A 116 12.32 -1.68 -2.95
N ARG A 117 12.15 -0.37 -2.76
CA ARG A 117 12.60 0.32 -1.56
C ARG A 117 11.75 -0.07 -0.34
N ALA A 118 10.44 -0.21 -0.49
CA ALA A 118 9.57 -0.72 0.57
C ALA A 118 10.00 -2.12 1.04
N THR A 119 10.33 -3.03 0.11
CA THR A 119 10.89 -4.35 0.46
C THR A 119 12.21 -4.27 1.22
N GLN A 120 13.10 -3.35 0.84
CA GLN A 120 14.36 -3.16 1.57
C GLN A 120 14.12 -2.58 2.98
N LEU A 121 13.17 -1.67 3.11
CA LEU A 121 12.81 -1.08 4.41
C LEU A 121 12.21 -2.15 5.32
N SER A 122 11.36 -3.03 4.81
CA SER A 122 10.73 -4.09 5.58
C SER A 122 11.69 -5.15 6.11
N GLN A 123 12.93 -5.19 5.61
CA GLN A 123 13.98 -6.10 6.08
C GLN A 123 14.86 -5.48 7.17
N ARG A 124 14.65 -4.21 7.50
CA ARG A 124 15.46 -3.53 8.52
C ARG A 124 15.04 -3.99 9.92
N PRO A 125 15.99 -4.06 10.87
CA PRO A 125 15.68 -4.46 12.24
C PRO A 125 14.83 -3.43 13.01
N ASP A 126 14.77 -2.18 12.55
CA ASP A 126 13.96 -1.11 13.13
C ASP A 126 12.57 -1.00 12.47
N PHE A 127 12.28 -1.81 11.45
CA PHE A 127 10.97 -1.86 10.81
C PHE A 127 10.02 -2.78 11.60
N PRO A 128 8.71 -2.49 11.64
CA PRO A 128 7.73 -3.34 12.31
C PRO A 128 7.80 -4.81 11.87
N PRO A 129 7.65 -5.77 12.79
CA PRO A 129 7.62 -7.19 12.43
C PRO A 129 6.38 -7.50 11.59
N ALA A 130 6.53 -8.41 10.63
CA ALA A 130 5.41 -8.92 9.86
C ALA A 130 4.52 -9.81 10.74
N VAL A 131 3.21 -9.62 10.68
CA VAL A 131 2.21 -10.45 11.37
C VAL A 131 2.00 -11.79 10.67
N ALA A 132 2.25 -11.85 9.37
CA ALA A 132 2.15 -13.08 8.59
C ALA A 132 3.13 -13.07 7.40
N HIS A 133 3.55 -14.26 6.99
CA HIS A 133 4.35 -14.47 5.78
C HIS A 133 3.54 -15.31 4.79
N LEU A 134 2.91 -14.66 3.82
CA LEU A 134 2.11 -15.31 2.79
C LEU A 134 2.97 -15.59 1.55
N LYS A 135 2.48 -16.46 0.64
CA LYS A 135 3.13 -16.69 -0.66
C LYS A 135 3.27 -15.39 -1.47
N SER A 136 2.32 -14.48 -1.32
CA SER A 136 2.31 -13.17 -1.98
C SER A 136 3.24 -12.14 -1.34
N GLY A 137 3.78 -12.42 -0.16
CA GLY A 137 4.69 -11.55 0.60
C GLY A 137 4.32 -11.41 2.08
N PRO A 138 5.16 -10.69 2.85
CA PRO A 138 4.87 -10.39 4.25
C PRO A 138 3.73 -9.37 4.40
N VAL A 139 2.97 -9.51 5.49
CA VAL A 139 1.85 -8.64 5.87
C VAL A 139 2.17 -7.96 7.19
N PHE A 140 1.85 -6.67 7.30
CA PHE A 140 2.16 -5.82 8.45
C PHE A 140 0.91 -5.11 8.96
N VAL A 141 0.94 -4.66 10.20
CA VAL A 141 -0.09 -3.78 10.78
C VAL A 141 0.15 -2.36 10.30
N ARG A 142 -0.88 -1.74 9.70
CA ARG A 142 -0.84 -0.40 9.10
C ARG A 142 -0.37 0.66 10.09
N GLU A 143 -0.90 0.64 11.31
CA GLU A 143 -0.60 1.63 12.35
C GLU A 143 0.88 1.57 12.75
N GLN A 144 1.48 0.37 12.77
CA GLN A 144 2.90 0.22 13.10
C GLN A 144 3.80 0.77 12.00
N VAL A 145 3.41 0.59 10.73
CA VAL A 145 4.12 1.18 9.57
C VAL A 145 4.02 2.71 9.60
N ALA A 146 2.84 3.26 9.89
CA ALA A 146 2.65 4.69 10.03
C ALA A 146 3.52 5.26 11.18
N ALA A 147 3.61 4.56 12.30
CA ALA A 147 4.48 4.94 13.41
C ALA A 147 5.98 4.85 13.04
N PHE A 148 6.36 3.91 12.17
CA PHE A 148 7.71 3.84 11.62
C PHE A 148 8.02 5.07 10.76
N GLU A 149 7.10 5.48 9.87
CA GLU A 149 7.30 6.67 9.02
C GLU A 149 7.63 7.91 9.84
N GLN A 150 6.90 8.15 10.93
CA GLN A 150 7.10 9.31 11.80
C GLN A 150 8.49 9.36 12.45
N ARG A 151 9.10 8.19 12.69
CA ARG A 151 10.44 8.08 13.30
C ARG A 151 11.56 7.91 12.27
N TRP A 152 11.21 7.65 11.02
CA TRP A 152 12.16 7.29 10.00
C TRP A 152 12.82 8.54 9.39
N ASP A 153 14.10 8.75 9.73
CA ASP A 153 14.92 9.80 9.13
C ASP A 153 15.25 9.46 7.66
N ARG A 154 14.53 10.11 6.73
CA ARG A 154 14.71 9.97 5.28
C ARG A 154 16.06 10.56 4.85
N ARG A 155 17.15 9.82 5.00
CA ARG A 155 18.41 10.20 4.36
C ARG A 155 18.23 10.19 2.85
N SER A 156 18.34 11.37 2.24
CA SER A 156 18.34 11.53 0.80
C SER A 156 19.41 10.62 0.19
N GLY A 157 19.02 9.85 -0.82
CA GLY A 157 19.90 8.92 -1.49
C GLY A 157 21.08 9.61 -2.19
N ARG A 158 22.02 8.80 -2.67
CA ARG A 158 23.20 9.24 -3.42
C ARG A 158 22.79 10.23 -4.53
N PRO A 159 23.43 11.42 -4.64
CA PRO A 159 23.12 12.37 -5.70
C PRO A 159 23.25 11.71 -7.07
N ALA A 160 22.35 12.07 -7.99
CA ALA A 160 22.33 11.51 -9.33
C ALA A 160 23.68 11.75 -10.02
N LYS A 161 24.18 10.74 -10.75
CA LYS A 161 25.42 10.86 -11.52
C LYS A 161 25.21 11.93 -12.61
N PRO A 162 26.10 12.95 -12.73
CA PRO A 162 25.97 13.96 -13.77
C PRO A 162 26.03 13.29 -15.15
N VAL A 163 25.12 13.68 -16.04
CA VAL A 163 25.10 13.25 -17.43
C VAL A 163 25.98 14.20 -18.23
N ASP A 164 26.88 13.66 -19.05
CA ASP A 164 27.71 14.47 -19.96
C ASP A 164 26.86 14.91 -21.17
N LEU A 165 26.52 16.19 -21.23
CA LEU A 165 25.79 16.81 -22.33
C LEU A 165 26.71 17.67 -23.20
N THR A 166 26.57 17.58 -24.51
CA THR A 166 27.20 18.54 -25.43
C THR A 166 26.51 19.90 -25.32
N PRO A 167 27.15 21.00 -25.77
CA PRO A 167 26.51 22.33 -25.77
C PRO A 167 25.16 22.33 -26.51
N ALA A 168 25.09 21.70 -27.69
CA ALA A 168 23.85 21.61 -28.47
C ALA A 168 22.76 20.77 -27.77
N GLU A 169 23.12 19.67 -27.10
CA GLU A 169 22.16 18.88 -26.32
C GLU A 169 21.61 19.66 -25.12
N ARG A 170 22.45 20.48 -24.48
CA ARG A 170 22.05 21.33 -23.35
C ARG A 170 21.08 22.42 -23.80
N ASP A 171 21.37 23.08 -24.91
CA ASP A 171 20.53 24.15 -25.44
C ASP A 171 19.15 23.61 -25.86
N VAL A 172 19.11 22.46 -26.54
CA VAL A 172 17.84 21.79 -26.89
C VAL A 172 17.07 21.37 -25.64
N LEU A 173 17.74 20.79 -24.64
CA LEU A 173 17.09 20.39 -23.39
C LEU A 173 16.54 21.60 -22.61
N ALA A 174 17.23 22.75 -22.65
CA ALA A 174 16.79 23.98 -22.02
C ALA A 174 15.52 24.54 -22.64
N VAL A 175 15.48 24.58 -23.97
CA VAL A 175 14.31 25.04 -24.72
C VAL A 175 13.10 24.13 -24.44
N LEU A 176 13.30 22.80 -24.46
CA LEU A 176 12.22 21.84 -24.18
C LEU A 176 11.70 21.97 -22.75
N SER A 177 12.58 22.10 -21.76
CA SER A 177 12.17 22.28 -20.36
C SER A 177 11.43 23.61 -20.13
N ALA A 178 11.87 24.70 -20.76
CA ALA A 178 11.19 25.99 -20.69
C ALA A 178 9.79 25.94 -21.32
N CYS A 179 9.62 25.24 -22.45
CA CYS A 179 8.32 25.08 -23.11
C CYS A 179 7.32 24.31 -22.25
N ILE A 180 7.74 23.21 -21.60
CA ILE A 180 6.87 22.45 -20.68
C ILE A 180 6.42 23.32 -19.51
N ASN A 181 7.35 24.09 -18.92
CA ASN A 181 7.05 24.86 -17.71
C ASN A 181 6.24 26.14 -17.97
N THR A 182 6.35 26.74 -19.16
CA THR A 182 5.78 28.08 -19.45
C THR A 182 4.49 28.01 -20.26
N ASN A 183 4.19 26.87 -20.90
CA ASN A 183 3.03 26.73 -21.81
C ASN A 183 3.00 27.83 -22.91
N GLU A 184 4.18 28.38 -23.26
CA GLU A 184 4.34 29.45 -24.25
C GLU A 184 4.82 28.87 -25.59
N HIS A 185 4.15 29.29 -26.67
CA HIS A 185 4.10 28.56 -27.94
C HIS A 185 5.04 29.06 -29.04
N LEU A 186 6.10 29.80 -28.71
CA LEU A 186 7.10 30.18 -29.72
C LEU A 186 8.41 30.65 -29.05
N ILE A 187 9.44 29.80 -29.04
CA ILE A 187 10.80 30.21 -28.68
C ILE A 187 11.65 30.12 -29.94
N ARG A 188 12.02 31.27 -30.52
CA ARG A 188 13.15 31.32 -31.48
C ARG A 188 14.42 31.12 -30.66
N GLY A 189 15.16 30.07 -30.94
CA GLY A 189 16.38 29.72 -30.21
C GLY A 189 17.34 30.90 -30.07
N ALA A 190 17.99 31.02 -28.90
CA ALA A 190 18.97 32.06 -28.61
C ALA A 190 20.36 31.81 -29.25
N GLY A 191 20.43 31.17 -30.42
CA GLY A 191 21.66 30.81 -31.12
C GLY A 191 21.43 30.35 -32.57
N GLU A 192 22.51 30.03 -33.31
CA GLU A 192 22.54 29.63 -34.76
C GLU A 192 21.67 28.42 -35.17
N LEU A 193 20.84 27.89 -34.28
CA LEU A 193 19.96 26.75 -34.52
C LEU A 193 18.52 27.26 -34.74
N ASP A 194 18.07 27.26 -36.00
CA ASP A 194 16.65 27.43 -36.34
C ASP A 194 15.87 26.20 -35.83
N PHE A 195 15.32 26.33 -34.62
CA PHE A 195 14.52 25.32 -33.93
C PHE A 195 13.22 25.96 -33.44
N ALA A 196 12.07 25.45 -33.89
CA ALA A 196 10.77 25.93 -33.48
C ALA A 196 9.98 24.80 -32.79
N VAL A 197 9.42 25.11 -31.63
CA VAL A 197 8.57 24.19 -30.88
C VAL A 197 7.10 24.56 -31.12
N LEU A 198 6.27 23.57 -31.47
CA LEU A 198 4.83 23.68 -31.70
C LEU A 198 4.05 22.91 -30.63
N PRO A 199 2.92 23.45 -30.15
CA PRO A 199 2.03 22.71 -29.27
C PRO A 199 1.37 21.52 -30.00
N SER A 200 1.19 20.40 -29.31
CA SER A 200 0.32 19.32 -29.76
C SER A 200 -1.14 19.76 -29.64
N SER A 201 -1.80 20.05 -30.76
CA SER A 201 -3.25 20.20 -30.80
C SER A 201 -3.90 18.81 -30.83
N SER A 202 -4.00 18.16 -29.68
CA SER A 202 -4.78 16.93 -29.49
C SER A 202 -5.72 17.09 -28.30
N GLU A 203 -7.02 16.88 -28.52
CA GLU A 203 -8.10 16.96 -27.51
C GLU A 203 -8.02 15.88 -26.40
N SER A 204 -6.96 15.06 -26.38
CA SER A 204 -6.66 14.10 -25.33
C SER A 204 -5.53 14.63 -24.45
N GLY A 205 -5.87 15.14 -23.26
CA GLY A 205 -4.92 15.72 -22.29
C GLY A 205 -3.89 14.73 -21.74
N HIS A 206 -2.81 14.51 -22.49
CA HIS A 206 -1.53 14.06 -21.92
C HIS A 206 -0.58 15.27 -21.91
N GLU A 207 -0.36 15.83 -20.73
CA GLU A 207 0.66 16.86 -20.47
C GLU A 207 2.03 16.31 -20.92
N GLY A 208 2.75 17.01 -21.81
CA GLY A 208 4.16 16.71 -22.09
C GLY A 208 4.52 16.37 -23.54
N HIS A 209 3.56 16.22 -24.45
CA HIS A 209 3.86 16.04 -25.88
C HIS A 209 4.14 17.38 -26.56
N ILE A 210 5.33 17.49 -27.15
CA ILE A 210 5.79 18.68 -27.86
C ILE A 210 6.14 18.30 -29.28
N HIS A 211 5.69 19.06 -30.28
CA HIS A 211 6.20 18.89 -31.64
C HIS A 211 7.38 19.84 -31.88
N ALA A 212 8.49 19.34 -32.37
CA ALA A 212 9.59 20.20 -32.80
C ALA A 212 9.68 20.23 -34.33
N ARG A 213 10.02 21.40 -34.86
CA ARG A 213 10.21 21.68 -36.28
C ARG A 213 11.59 22.27 -36.49
N TYR A 214 12.35 21.69 -37.42
CA TYR A 214 13.68 22.19 -37.79
C TYR A 214 13.97 21.96 -39.28
N PRO A 215 14.82 22.80 -39.91
CA PRO A 215 15.18 22.65 -41.32
C PRO A 215 15.84 21.29 -41.59
N ALA A 216 15.48 20.60 -42.67
CA ALA A 216 16.05 19.30 -43.02
C ALA A 216 17.58 19.34 -43.23
N GLY A 217 18.15 20.51 -43.52
CA GLY A 217 19.59 20.76 -43.63
C GLY A 217 20.34 20.93 -42.29
N SER A 218 19.62 21.02 -41.15
CA SER A 218 20.22 21.21 -39.83
C SER A 218 20.66 19.88 -39.20
N ALA A 219 21.82 19.39 -39.61
CA ALA A 219 22.39 18.15 -39.06
C ALA A 219 22.61 18.22 -37.53
N VAL A 220 22.91 19.42 -37.01
CA VAL A 220 23.23 19.66 -35.60
C VAL A 220 22.03 19.40 -34.68
N VAL A 221 20.84 19.87 -35.06
CA VAL A 221 19.61 19.65 -34.28
C VAL A 221 19.21 18.17 -34.29
N GLY A 222 19.24 17.54 -35.47
CA GLY A 222 18.93 16.12 -35.59
C GLY A 222 19.90 15.21 -34.83
N GLU A 223 21.19 15.57 -34.76
CA GLU A 223 22.18 14.85 -33.95
C GLU A 223 21.97 15.06 -32.45
N ALA A 224 21.65 16.28 -32.02
CA ALA A 224 21.35 16.58 -30.61
C ALA A 224 20.11 15.82 -30.11
N LEU A 225 19.01 15.79 -30.88
CA LEU A 225 17.80 15.04 -30.53
C LEU A 225 18.07 13.54 -30.41
N ARG A 226 18.81 12.96 -31.37
CA ARG A 226 19.22 11.54 -31.30
C ARG A 226 20.16 11.27 -30.12
N GLY A 227 21.06 12.20 -29.80
CA GLY A 227 21.95 12.12 -28.64
C GLY A 227 21.19 12.11 -27.30
N LEU A 228 20.21 13.00 -27.16
CA LEU A 228 19.30 13.07 -26.01
C LEU A 228 18.44 11.81 -25.89
N ALA A 229 17.91 11.29 -27.01
CA ALA A 229 17.15 10.05 -27.03
C ALA A 229 18.00 8.85 -26.61
N LYS A 230 19.23 8.73 -27.13
CA LYS A 230 20.18 7.66 -26.75
C LYS A 230 20.56 7.71 -25.26
N LYS A 231 20.51 8.89 -24.64
CA LYS A 231 20.77 9.09 -23.20
C LYS A 231 19.53 8.85 -22.33
N ASN A 232 18.40 8.44 -22.93
CA ASN A 232 17.08 8.31 -22.31
C ASN A 232 16.65 9.59 -21.60
N LEU A 233 16.89 10.75 -22.22
CA LEU A 233 16.41 12.04 -21.72
C LEU A 233 15.13 12.46 -22.45
N LEU A 234 14.93 11.98 -23.68
CA LEU A 234 13.84 12.33 -24.58
C LEU A 234 13.33 11.06 -25.29
N SER A 235 12.03 10.98 -25.54
CA SER A 235 11.42 10.03 -26.48
C SER A 235 11.06 10.78 -27.77
N ILE A 236 11.25 10.13 -28.93
CA ILE A 236 10.93 10.69 -30.26
C ILE A 236 9.82 9.82 -30.87
N GLU A 237 8.65 10.41 -31.12
CA GLU A 237 7.51 9.80 -31.79
C GLU A 237 7.40 10.32 -33.23
N GLU A 238 7.44 9.38 -34.19
CA GLU A 238 7.35 9.46 -35.66
C GLU A 238 7.78 10.74 -36.41
N ASP A 239 8.69 10.54 -37.37
CA ASP A 239 9.13 11.50 -38.38
C ASP A 239 8.09 11.64 -39.52
N ALA A 240 7.46 12.80 -39.65
CA ALA A 240 6.78 13.16 -40.89
C ALA A 240 7.71 14.06 -41.73
N PRO A 241 8.26 13.58 -42.87
CA PRO A 241 9.09 14.42 -43.73
C PRO A 241 8.22 15.48 -44.43
N GLY A 242 8.25 16.70 -43.92
CA GLY A 242 7.56 17.86 -44.48
C GLY A 242 8.42 18.60 -45.49
N GLY A 243 8.91 17.94 -46.54
CA GLY A 243 9.66 18.58 -47.63
C GLY A 243 10.95 19.29 -47.18
N GLU A 244 10.90 20.59 -46.91
CA GLU A 244 12.02 21.43 -46.46
C GLU A 244 12.22 21.43 -44.92
N GLU A 245 11.24 20.96 -44.14
CA GLU A 245 11.25 20.94 -42.68
C GLU A 245 10.94 19.52 -42.13
N ILE A 246 11.58 19.15 -41.03
CA ILE A 246 11.32 17.90 -40.29
C ILE A 246 10.47 18.24 -39.07
N VAL A 247 9.35 17.53 -38.88
CA VAL A 247 8.50 17.62 -37.69
C VAL A 247 8.61 16.31 -36.91
N VAL A 248 8.96 16.41 -35.62
CA VAL A 248 9.09 15.27 -34.70
C VAL A 248 8.22 15.48 -33.46
N GLY A 249 7.52 14.44 -33.01
CA GLY A 249 6.91 14.40 -31.68
C GLY A 249 7.97 14.11 -30.63
N LEU A 250 8.01 14.87 -29.54
CA LEU A 250 8.99 14.78 -28.48
C LEU A 250 8.29 14.69 -27.12
N GLU A 251 8.80 13.81 -26.26
CA GLU A 251 8.37 13.70 -24.86
C GLU A 251 9.59 13.66 -23.94
N LEU A 252 9.60 14.51 -22.91
CA LEU A 252 10.64 14.53 -21.90
C LEU A 252 10.44 13.37 -20.92
N THR A 253 11.45 12.54 -20.75
CA THR A 253 11.39 11.46 -19.74
C THR A 253 11.58 12.03 -18.33
N SER A 254 11.15 11.31 -17.28
CA SER A 254 11.41 11.69 -15.88
C SER A 254 12.92 11.81 -15.54
N LYS A 255 13.81 11.25 -16.39
CA LYS A 255 15.25 11.46 -16.29
C LYS A 255 15.66 12.78 -16.95
N GLY A 256 15.10 13.11 -18.11
CA GLY A 256 15.29 14.37 -18.82
C GLY A 256 14.88 15.58 -17.97
N GLU A 257 13.69 15.54 -17.36
CA GLU A 257 13.19 16.60 -16.48
C GLU A 257 14.14 16.86 -15.30
N ARG A 258 14.59 15.80 -14.61
CA ARG A 258 15.51 15.94 -13.48
C ARG A 258 16.86 16.50 -13.89
N VAL A 259 17.37 16.10 -15.07
CA VAL A 259 18.64 16.62 -15.59
C VAL A 259 18.51 18.08 -15.99
N ALA A 260 17.41 18.46 -16.64
CA ALA A 260 17.08 19.85 -16.96
C ALA A 260 17.05 20.72 -15.69
N SER A 261 16.34 20.29 -14.64
CA SER A 261 16.22 21.06 -13.39
C SER A 261 17.51 21.12 -12.54
N THR A 262 18.51 20.28 -12.83
CA THR A 262 19.76 20.21 -12.05
C THR A 262 20.97 20.80 -12.78
N GLN A 263 20.95 20.83 -14.13
CA GLN A 263 22.09 21.22 -14.95
C GLN A 263 21.87 22.49 -15.80
N LEU A 264 20.66 23.04 -15.80
CA LEU A 264 20.31 24.35 -16.39
C LEU A 264 20.12 25.38 -15.28
#